data_AF-A0A1A8J949-F1
#
_entry.id   AF-A0A1A8J949-F1
#
_cell.length_a   1.000
_cell.length_b   1.000
_cell.length_c   1.000
_cell.angle_alpha   90.00
_cell.angle_beta   90.00
_cell.angle_gamma   90.00
#
_symmetry.space_group_name_H-M   'P 1'
#
loop_
_entity.id
_entity.type
_entity.pdbx_description
1 polymer ?
#
loop_
_entity_poly.entity_id
_entity_poly.type
_entity_poly.pdbx_seq_one_letter_code
_entity_poly.pdbx_strand_id
1 'polypeptide(L)'
;MCRLIRRILGYLIPARAIVGIPLREVEYGQGHQLADEELFIGADTKAFMKSVELPMSTEKNIFQSVRRFYEAALQKMFSSFPLDHPLLRDLNVLDPAARLDIPPGAVERLGAMLPQLSSSEDRLREELVDYQVTDSKQLPQEDNIDRFWGLLGKDVRFSELPRLTKALLCLPHSNASSERVFSVVRDRYREQDDIRQQHRLCFTVT
;
A
#
# COMPACT_ATOMS: atom_id res chain seq x y z
N MET A 1 -0.35 0.13 -2.09
CA MET A 1 -1.28 1.01 -1.35
C MET A 1 -2.73 0.91 -1.87
N CYS A 2 -2.97 0.95 -3.18
CA CYS A 2 -4.31 0.82 -3.77
C CYS A 2 -5.08 -0.45 -3.35
N ARG A 3 -4.38 -1.58 -3.20
CA ARG A 3 -4.96 -2.84 -2.70
C ARG A 3 -5.56 -2.73 -1.29
N LEU A 4 -4.94 -1.96 -0.39
CA LEU A 4 -5.43 -1.77 0.97
C LEU A 4 -6.71 -0.94 0.99
N ILE A 5 -6.75 0.16 0.22
CA ILE A 5 -7.96 0.99 0.06
C ILE A 5 -9.09 0.16 -0.53
N ARG A 6 -8.85 -0.57 -1.64
CA ARG A 6 -9.85 -1.45 -2.26
C ARG A 6 -10.39 -2.50 -1.29
N ARG A 7 -9.52 -3.05 -0.43
CA ARG A 7 -9.92 -4.02 0.60
C ARG A 7 -10.82 -3.40 1.66
N ILE A 8 -10.48 -2.22 2.16
CA ILE A 8 -11.31 -1.52 3.17
C ILE A 8 -12.63 -1.06 2.56
N LEU A 9 -12.63 -0.56 1.32
CA LEU A 9 -13.86 -0.27 0.58
C LEU A 9 -14.75 -1.51 0.48
N GLY A 10 -14.18 -2.68 0.16
CA GLY A 10 -14.93 -3.94 0.07
C GLY A 10 -15.52 -4.43 1.39
N TYR A 11 -15.11 -3.87 2.53
CA TYR A 11 -15.73 -4.13 3.84
C TYR A 11 -16.97 -3.25 4.09
N LEU A 12 -17.11 -2.15 3.36
CA LEU A 12 -18.13 -1.13 3.56
C LEU A 12 -19.17 -1.09 2.43
N ILE A 13 -18.76 -1.30 1.17
CA ILE A 13 -19.62 -1.20 -0.01
C ILE A 13 -19.52 -2.46 -0.90
N PRO A 14 -20.53 -2.74 -1.75
CA PRO A 14 -20.50 -3.89 -2.65
C PRO A 14 -19.33 -3.85 -3.64
N ALA A 15 -18.73 -5.02 -3.94
CA ALA A 15 -17.60 -5.12 -4.88
C ALA A 15 -17.90 -4.54 -6.28
N ARG A 16 -19.15 -4.65 -6.75
CA ARG A 16 -19.61 -4.05 -8.02
C ARG A 16 -19.49 -2.53 -8.08
N ALA A 17 -19.48 -1.85 -6.93
CA ALA A 17 -19.29 -0.40 -6.82
C ALA A 17 -17.80 0.00 -6.74
N ILE A 18 -16.87 -0.96 -6.79
CA ILE A 18 -15.42 -0.74 -6.68
C ILE A 18 -14.68 -1.16 -7.96
N VAL A 19 -15.08 -2.29 -8.54
CA VAL A 19 -14.40 -2.89 -9.69
C VAL A 19 -14.55 -1.96 -10.91
N GLY A 20 -13.42 -1.68 -11.59
CA GLY A 20 -13.40 -0.84 -12.79
C GLY A 20 -13.49 0.66 -12.54
N ILE A 21 -13.73 1.09 -11.30
CA ILE A 21 -13.86 2.51 -10.95
C ILE A 21 -12.53 3.04 -10.38
N PRO A 22 -12.05 4.23 -10.81
CA PRO A 22 -10.93 4.92 -10.19
C PRO A 22 -11.17 5.14 -8.70
N LEU A 23 -10.15 4.91 -7.87
CA LEU A 23 -10.31 4.88 -6.41
C LEU A 23 -10.92 6.14 -5.79
N ARG A 24 -10.68 7.32 -6.39
CA ARG A 24 -11.22 8.60 -5.92
C ARG A 24 -12.66 8.86 -6.34
N GLU A 25 -13.15 8.16 -7.35
CA GLU A 25 -14.51 8.27 -7.88
C GLU A 25 -15.47 7.28 -7.23
N VAL A 26 -14.95 6.35 -6.40
CA VAL A 26 -15.77 5.41 -5.67
C VAL A 26 -16.56 6.14 -4.58
N GLU A 27 -17.88 6.13 -4.71
CA GLU A 27 -18.78 6.64 -3.67
C GLU A 27 -18.99 5.61 -2.56
N TYR A 28 -18.73 6.00 -1.31
CA TYR A 28 -18.86 5.13 -0.14
C TYR A 28 -19.66 5.77 1.02
N GLY A 29 -20.34 6.88 0.76
CA GLY A 29 -21.21 7.55 1.72
C GLY A 29 -22.50 6.79 2.02
N GLN A 30 -23.29 7.33 2.94
CA GLN A 30 -24.61 6.80 3.31
C GLN A 30 -25.48 6.58 2.05
N GLY A 31 -26.02 5.38 1.88
CA GLY A 31 -26.80 4.97 0.70
C GLY A 31 -26.10 4.00 -0.26
N HIS A 32 -24.76 3.96 -0.26
CA HIS A 32 -23.96 3.04 -1.10
C HIS A 32 -23.39 1.84 -0.33
N GLN A 33 -23.64 1.80 0.98
CA GLN A 33 -23.03 0.84 1.89
C GLN A 33 -23.81 -0.48 1.96
N LEU A 34 -23.09 -1.55 2.29
CA LEU A 34 -23.64 -2.87 2.59
C LEU A 34 -24.64 -2.81 3.74
N ALA A 35 -25.55 -3.78 3.80
CA ALA A 35 -26.44 -3.96 4.96
C ALA A 35 -25.63 -4.32 6.22
N ASP A 36 -26.23 -4.16 7.40
CA ASP A 36 -25.56 -4.38 8.69
C ASP A 36 -25.03 -5.83 8.80
N GLU A 37 -25.79 -6.81 8.32
CA GLU A 37 -25.44 -8.23 8.36
C GLU A 37 -24.25 -8.57 7.45
N GLU A 38 -24.09 -7.81 6.37
CA GLU A 38 -23.06 -7.99 5.34
C GLU A 38 -21.77 -7.24 5.65
N LEU A 39 -21.80 -6.24 6.54
CA LEU A 39 -20.60 -5.54 6.99
C LEU A 39 -19.56 -6.51 7.57
N PHE A 40 -18.30 -6.23 7.26
CA PHE A 40 -17.19 -6.96 7.85
C PHE A 40 -16.87 -6.38 9.24
N ILE A 41 -17.05 -7.16 10.30
CA ILE A 41 -16.67 -6.79 11.68
C ILE A 41 -15.74 -7.82 12.34
N GLY A 42 -15.37 -8.87 11.60
CA GLY A 42 -14.65 -10.04 12.12
C GLY A 42 -15.58 -11.16 12.60
N ALA A 43 -15.14 -12.41 12.42
CA ALA A 43 -15.92 -13.60 12.76
C ALA A 43 -16.17 -13.69 14.27
N ASP A 44 -15.15 -13.44 15.08
CA ASP A 44 -15.23 -13.51 16.55
C ASP A 44 -16.19 -12.45 17.10
N THR A 45 -16.14 -11.22 16.57
CA THR A 45 -17.06 -10.15 16.96
C THR A 45 -18.50 -10.47 16.56
N LYS A 46 -18.74 -11.02 15.35
CA LYS A 46 -20.09 -11.50 14.96
C LYS A 46 -20.58 -12.61 15.89
N ALA A 47 -19.72 -13.56 16.23
CA ALA A 47 -20.06 -14.66 17.13
C ALA A 47 -20.40 -14.15 18.54
N PHE A 48 -19.59 -13.22 19.06
CA PHE A 48 -19.83 -12.58 20.33
C PHE A 48 -21.16 -11.83 20.36
N MET A 49 -21.45 -10.98 19.36
CA MET A 49 -22.72 -10.26 19.28
C MET A 49 -23.94 -11.18 19.28
N LYS A 50 -23.85 -12.32 18.57
CA LYS A 50 -24.92 -13.34 18.56
C LYS A 50 -25.08 -14.04 19.91
N SER A 51 -23.99 -14.24 20.65
CA SER A 51 -24.03 -14.93 21.96
C SER A 51 -24.62 -14.09 23.10
N VAL A 52 -24.61 -12.75 22.98
CA VAL A 52 -24.99 -11.82 24.06
C VAL A 52 -26.45 -11.33 23.94
N GLU A 53 -27.18 -11.72 22.89
CA GLU A 53 -28.57 -11.27 22.61
C GLU A 53 -28.77 -9.76 22.85
N LEU A 54 -28.03 -8.95 22.09
CA LEU A 54 -28.05 -7.50 22.26
C LEU A 54 -29.43 -6.90 21.90
N PRO A 55 -29.88 -5.84 22.58
CA PRO A 55 -31.02 -5.06 22.14
C PRO A 55 -30.79 -4.51 20.73
N MET A 56 -31.84 -4.50 19.89
CA MET A 56 -31.79 -3.99 18.51
C MET A 56 -31.20 -2.58 18.41
N SER A 57 -31.46 -1.71 19.40
CA SER A 57 -30.91 -0.35 19.44
C SER A 57 -29.39 -0.34 19.62
N THR A 58 -28.86 -1.21 20.47
CA THR A 58 -27.43 -1.36 20.73
C THR A 58 -26.71 -1.95 19.52
N GLU A 59 -27.29 -2.98 18.90
CA GLU A 59 -26.76 -3.59 17.69
C GLU A 59 -26.64 -2.57 16.55
N LYS A 60 -27.70 -1.78 16.32
CA LYS A 60 -27.69 -0.69 15.33
C LYS A 60 -26.61 0.36 15.61
N ASN A 61 -26.40 0.72 16.88
CA ASN A 61 -25.34 1.66 17.28
C ASN A 61 -23.94 1.11 17.03
N ILE A 62 -23.73 -0.20 17.22
CA ILE A 62 -22.46 -0.86 16.92
C ILE A 62 -22.18 -0.77 15.42
N PHE A 63 -23.14 -1.17 14.58
CA PHE A 63 -22.96 -1.11 13.13
C PHE A 63 -22.76 0.33 12.63
N GLN A 64 -23.48 1.30 13.19
CA GLN A 64 -23.25 2.71 12.86
C GLN A 64 -21.84 3.18 13.25
N SER A 65 -21.29 2.70 14.38
CA SER A 65 -19.92 3.00 14.80
C SER A 65 -18.88 2.35 13.88
N VAL A 66 -19.12 1.10 13.44
CA VAL A 66 -18.29 0.40 12.44
C VAL A 66 -18.24 1.17 11.13
N ARG A 67 -19.39 1.64 10.62
CA ARG A 67 -19.47 2.45 9.40
C ARG A 67 -18.63 3.71 9.53
N ARG A 68 -18.80 4.47 10.63
CA ARG A 68 -18.01 5.68 10.91
C ARG A 68 -16.52 5.39 11.00
N PHE A 69 -16.13 4.26 11.59
CA PHE A 69 -14.73 3.84 11.65
C PHE A 69 -14.15 3.63 10.24
N TYR A 70 -14.84 2.87 9.38
CA TYR A 70 -14.37 2.64 8.01
C TYR A 70 -14.36 3.91 7.17
N GLU A 71 -15.40 4.76 7.28
CA GLU A 71 -15.44 6.07 6.61
C GLU A 71 -14.25 6.95 7.03
N ALA A 72 -13.99 7.07 8.34
CA ALA A 72 -12.88 7.86 8.87
C ALA A 72 -11.52 7.30 8.45
N ALA A 73 -11.35 5.98 8.46
CA ALA A 73 -10.13 5.33 7.99
C ALA A 73 -9.90 5.60 6.50
N LEU A 74 -10.93 5.46 5.67
CA LEU A 74 -10.87 5.76 4.23
C LEU A 74 -10.54 7.23 3.99
N GLN A 75 -11.22 8.16 4.65
CA GLN A 75 -10.93 9.60 4.56
C GLN A 75 -9.47 9.90 4.93
N LYS A 76 -8.97 9.31 6.02
CA LYS A 76 -7.58 9.47 6.43
C LYS A 76 -6.63 8.93 5.36
N MET A 77 -6.88 7.74 4.82
CA MET A 77 -6.06 7.15 3.76
C MET A 77 -6.06 8.00 2.49
N PHE A 78 -7.22 8.47 2.03
CA PHE A 78 -7.32 9.35 0.85
C PHE A 78 -6.62 10.70 1.05
N SER A 79 -6.60 11.23 2.28
CA SER A 79 -5.90 12.48 2.61
C SER A 79 -4.39 12.32 2.77
N SER A 80 -3.93 11.15 3.24
CA SER A 80 -2.54 10.90 3.58
C SER A 80 -1.76 10.19 2.48
N PHE A 81 -2.45 9.50 1.56
CA PHE A 81 -1.82 8.81 0.45
C PHE A 81 -1.78 9.71 -0.79
N PRO A 82 -0.61 9.84 -1.44
CA PRO A 82 -0.46 10.74 -2.57
C PRO A 82 -0.94 10.06 -3.86
N LEU A 83 -2.23 9.67 -3.92
CA LEU A 83 -2.79 8.81 -4.97
C LEU A 83 -2.68 9.39 -6.38
N ASP A 84 -2.66 10.71 -6.53
CA ASP A 84 -2.53 11.39 -7.84
C ASP A 84 -1.10 11.80 -8.15
N HIS A 85 -0.15 11.41 -7.31
CA HIS A 85 1.23 11.82 -7.53
C HIS A 85 1.70 11.20 -8.85
N PRO A 86 2.18 12.01 -9.82
CA PRO A 86 2.60 11.51 -11.13
C PRO A 86 3.59 10.34 -11.03
N LEU A 87 4.46 10.37 -10.02
CA LEU A 87 5.37 9.28 -9.68
C LEU A 87 4.69 7.93 -9.42
N LEU A 88 3.54 7.89 -8.74
CA LEU A 88 2.83 6.62 -8.51
C LEU A 88 2.30 6.02 -9.81
N ARG A 89 1.98 6.85 -10.80
CA ARG A 89 1.62 6.39 -12.14
C ARG A 89 2.84 5.81 -12.86
N ASP A 90 3.99 6.46 -12.74
CA ASP A 90 5.22 6.01 -13.38
C ASP A 90 5.77 4.72 -12.75
N LEU A 91 5.53 4.50 -11.44
CA LEU A 91 5.86 3.24 -10.75
C LEU A 91 5.19 1.99 -11.34
N ASN A 92 4.23 2.12 -12.25
CA ASN A 92 3.74 0.98 -13.04
C ASN A 92 4.85 0.27 -13.82
N VAL A 93 5.98 0.94 -14.08
CA VAL A 93 7.19 0.31 -14.63
C VAL A 93 7.66 -0.89 -13.81
N LEU A 94 7.33 -0.96 -12.51
CA LEU A 94 7.71 -2.07 -11.64
C LEU A 94 6.97 -3.36 -11.97
N ASP A 95 5.76 -3.28 -12.53
CA ASP A 95 4.91 -4.43 -12.82
C ASP A 95 5.15 -4.92 -14.25
N PRO A 96 5.71 -6.13 -14.45
CA PRO A 96 5.90 -6.70 -15.78
C PRO A 96 4.59 -6.85 -16.57
N ALA A 97 3.44 -7.01 -15.89
CA ALA A 97 2.14 -7.11 -16.55
C ALA A 97 1.70 -5.78 -17.17
N ALA A 98 2.15 -4.65 -16.63
CA ALA A 98 1.85 -3.31 -17.13
C ALA A 98 2.76 -2.86 -18.29
N ARG A 99 3.68 -3.73 -18.75
CA ARG A 99 4.74 -3.44 -19.74
C ARG A 99 4.28 -2.59 -20.92
N LEU A 100 3.18 -2.97 -21.56
CA LEU A 100 2.67 -2.32 -22.77
C LEU A 100 2.01 -0.96 -22.50
N ASP A 101 1.64 -0.70 -21.25
CA ASP A 101 0.97 0.52 -20.81
C ASP A 101 1.94 1.52 -20.17
N ILE A 102 3.25 1.20 -20.09
CA ILE A 102 4.26 2.10 -19.53
C ILE A 102 4.42 3.32 -20.46
N PRO A 103 4.21 4.55 -19.96
CA PRO A 103 4.39 5.75 -20.76
C PRO A 103 5.86 5.92 -21.18
N PRO A 104 6.15 6.38 -22.41
CA PRO A 104 7.53 6.52 -22.90
C PRO A 104 8.44 7.37 -22.01
N GLY A 105 7.89 8.40 -21.35
CA GLY A 105 8.63 9.32 -20.48
C GLY A 105 8.73 8.90 -19.01
N ALA A 106 8.23 7.71 -18.64
CA ALA A 106 8.15 7.30 -17.24
C ALA A 106 9.52 7.01 -16.63
N VAL A 107 10.41 6.36 -17.38
CA VAL A 107 11.74 5.94 -16.90
C VAL A 107 12.67 7.13 -16.71
N GLU A 108 12.57 8.16 -17.54
CA GLU A 108 13.34 9.40 -17.40
C GLU A 108 12.90 10.17 -16.15
N ARG A 109 11.58 10.32 -15.93
CA ARG A 109 11.05 10.96 -14.71
C ARG A 109 11.45 10.20 -13.45
N LEU A 110 11.45 8.86 -13.49
CA LEU A 110 11.87 8.04 -12.36
C LEU A 110 13.39 8.09 -12.15
N GLY A 111 14.18 8.10 -13.23
CA GLY A 111 15.64 8.24 -13.19
C GLY A 111 16.07 9.56 -12.59
N ALA A 112 15.39 10.67 -12.94
CA ALA A 112 15.64 11.99 -12.39
C ALA A 112 15.44 12.07 -10.86
N MET A 113 14.61 11.19 -10.27
CA MET A 113 14.45 11.11 -8.82
C MET A 113 15.58 10.39 -8.10
N LEU A 114 16.33 9.56 -8.81
CA LEU A 114 17.40 8.73 -8.27
C LEU A 114 18.74 9.11 -8.94
N PRO A 115 19.20 10.37 -8.82
CA PRO A 115 20.41 10.86 -9.47
C PRO A 115 21.65 10.05 -9.10
N GLN A 116 21.65 9.39 -7.93
CA GLN A 116 22.70 8.48 -7.48
C GLN A 116 22.93 7.27 -8.38
N LEU A 117 21.98 6.91 -9.25
CA LEU A 117 22.16 5.81 -10.21
C LEU A 117 22.97 6.23 -11.44
N SER A 118 23.11 7.54 -11.70
CA SER A 118 23.83 8.10 -12.86
C SER A 118 23.40 7.46 -14.19
N SER A 119 22.13 7.12 -14.34
CA SER A 119 21.60 6.47 -15.54
C SER A 119 21.47 7.46 -16.68
N SER A 120 21.82 7.03 -17.89
CA SER A 120 21.58 7.80 -19.12
C SER A 120 20.09 7.75 -19.46
N GLU A 121 19.47 8.92 -19.62
CA GLU A 121 18.07 9.04 -20.03
C GLU A 121 17.82 8.39 -21.40
N ASP A 122 18.71 8.65 -22.37
CA ASP A 122 18.64 8.06 -23.71
C ASP A 122 18.69 6.53 -23.64
N ARG A 123 19.61 5.98 -22.84
CA ARG A 123 19.76 4.53 -22.68
C ARG A 123 18.56 3.91 -21.96
N LEU A 124 18.02 4.56 -20.93
CA LEU A 124 16.80 4.11 -20.26
C LEU A 124 15.61 4.06 -21.23
N ARG A 125 15.50 5.06 -22.10
CA ARG A 125 14.46 5.12 -23.13
C ARG A 125 14.61 4.00 -24.15
N GLU A 126 15.82 3.78 -24.67
CA GLU A 126 16.12 2.69 -25.60
C GLU A 126 15.79 1.33 -24.98
N GLU A 127 16.26 1.08 -23.75
CA GLU A 127 16.01 -0.18 -23.05
C GLU A 127 14.53 -0.40 -22.74
N LEU A 128 13.77 0.67 -22.44
CA LEU A 128 12.32 0.58 -22.27
C LEU A 128 11.62 0.19 -23.57
N VAL A 129 11.99 0.80 -24.70
CA VAL A 129 11.42 0.45 -26.01
C VAL A 129 11.74 -1.00 -26.34
N ASP A 130 12.99 -1.42 -26.20
CA ASP A 130 13.41 -2.81 -26.42
C ASP A 130 12.62 -3.78 -25.54
N TYR A 131 12.41 -3.43 -24.27
CA TYR A 131 11.62 -4.22 -23.33
C TYR A 131 10.15 -4.37 -23.79
N GLN A 132 9.54 -3.28 -24.26
CA GLN A 132 8.15 -3.26 -24.73
C GLN A 132 7.94 -4.05 -26.02
N VAL A 133 8.88 -3.99 -26.97
CA VAL A 133 8.76 -4.66 -28.28
C VAL A 133 9.27 -6.10 -28.29
N THR A 134 10.08 -6.50 -27.31
CA THR A 134 10.58 -7.88 -27.18
C THR A 134 9.41 -8.86 -27.03
N ASP A 135 9.47 -10.03 -27.69
CA ASP A 135 8.44 -11.06 -27.54
C ASP A 135 8.37 -11.54 -26.08
N SER A 136 7.17 -11.67 -25.51
CA SER A 136 6.97 -12.12 -24.13
C SER A 136 7.69 -13.43 -23.81
N LYS A 137 7.83 -14.34 -24.79
CA LYS A 137 8.54 -15.62 -24.63
C LYS A 137 10.04 -15.47 -24.45
N GLN A 138 10.61 -14.35 -24.90
CA GLN A 138 12.03 -14.03 -24.74
C GLN A 138 12.31 -13.31 -23.42
N LEU A 139 11.27 -12.91 -22.69
CA LEU A 139 11.38 -12.31 -21.37
C LEU A 139 11.32 -13.38 -20.26
N PRO A 140 11.90 -13.10 -19.08
CA PRO A 140 11.81 -14.00 -17.93
C PRO A 140 10.35 -14.31 -17.58
N GLN A 141 10.03 -15.60 -17.40
CA GLN A 141 8.71 -16.04 -16.92
C GLN A 141 8.79 -16.21 -15.41
N GLU A 142 8.64 -15.12 -14.67
CA GLU A 142 8.80 -15.09 -13.22
C GLU A 142 7.75 -14.18 -12.58
N ASP A 143 6.99 -14.71 -11.62
CA ASP A 143 5.93 -13.97 -10.94
C ASP A 143 6.48 -13.03 -9.86
N ASN A 144 7.65 -13.35 -9.30
CA ASN A 144 8.29 -12.49 -8.34
C ASN A 144 8.96 -11.30 -9.04
N ILE A 145 8.42 -10.10 -8.84
CA ILE A 145 8.87 -8.87 -9.49
C ILE A 145 10.38 -8.62 -9.30
N ASP A 146 10.92 -8.76 -8.09
CA ASP A 146 12.36 -8.55 -7.84
C ASP A 146 13.23 -9.54 -8.62
N ARG A 147 12.82 -10.81 -8.62
CA ARG A 147 13.52 -11.87 -9.34
C ARG A 147 13.40 -11.71 -10.85
N PHE A 148 12.24 -11.27 -11.36
CA PHE A 148 12.02 -10.93 -12.77
C PHE A 148 13.03 -9.88 -13.23
N TRP A 149 13.10 -8.73 -12.55
CA TRP A 149 14.05 -7.67 -12.89
C TRP A 149 15.50 -8.13 -12.71
N GLY A 150 15.78 -9.01 -11.74
CA GLY A 150 17.09 -9.62 -11.56
C GLY A 150 17.52 -10.55 -12.69
N LEU A 151 16.57 -11.25 -13.33
CA LEU A 151 16.84 -12.08 -14.49
C LEU A 151 16.96 -11.25 -15.77
N LEU A 152 16.13 -10.22 -15.93
CA LEU A 152 16.19 -9.30 -17.06
C LEU A 152 17.54 -8.59 -17.14
N GLY A 153 18.09 -8.15 -16.00
CA GLY A 153 19.41 -7.52 -15.93
C GLY A 153 20.61 -8.42 -16.18
N LYS A 154 20.40 -9.73 -16.45
CA LYS A 154 21.47 -10.62 -16.94
C LYS A 154 21.62 -10.53 -18.46
N ASP A 155 20.61 -10.01 -19.15
CA ASP A 155 20.65 -9.78 -20.56
C ASP A 155 21.42 -8.49 -20.84
N VAL A 156 22.43 -8.56 -21.70
CA VAL A 156 23.28 -7.42 -22.07
C VAL A 156 22.51 -6.29 -22.73
N ARG A 157 21.31 -6.56 -23.26
CA ARG A 157 20.38 -5.57 -23.80
C ARG A 157 19.83 -4.63 -22.73
N PHE A 158 19.79 -5.06 -21.47
CA PHE A 158 19.14 -4.32 -20.38
C PHE A 158 20.10 -4.12 -19.21
N SER A 159 20.74 -2.96 -19.15
CA SER A 159 21.75 -2.62 -18.14
C SER A 159 21.28 -1.56 -17.16
N GLU A 160 20.51 -0.57 -17.60
CA GLU A 160 20.07 0.57 -16.81
C GLU A 160 18.64 0.39 -16.29
N LEU A 161 17.74 -0.14 -17.12
CA LEU A 161 16.33 -0.33 -16.76
C LEU A 161 16.16 -1.27 -15.56
N PRO A 162 16.79 -2.47 -15.50
CA PRO A 162 16.69 -3.35 -14.33
C PRO A 162 17.34 -2.77 -13.08
N ARG A 163 18.37 -1.93 -13.26
CA ARG A 163 19.06 -1.25 -12.15
C ARG A 163 18.16 -0.18 -11.53
N LEU A 164 17.49 0.62 -12.38
CA LEU A 164 16.50 1.60 -11.96
C LEU A 164 15.32 0.94 -11.25
N THR A 165 14.72 -0.10 -11.84
CA THR A 165 13.55 -0.76 -11.24
C THR A 165 13.88 -1.43 -9.92
N LYS A 166 15.05 -2.08 -9.79
CA LYS A 166 15.50 -2.62 -8.50
C LYS A 166 15.73 -1.56 -7.43
N ALA A 167 16.30 -0.41 -7.78
CA ALA A 167 16.43 0.69 -6.84
C ALA A 167 15.08 1.24 -6.40
N LEU A 168 14.12 1.32 -7.33
CA LEU A 168 12.74 1.70 -7.03
C LEU A 168 12.05 0.69 -6.11
N LEU A 169 12.28 -0.63 -6.26
CA LEU A 169 11.75 -1.67 -5.37
C LEU A 169 12.30 -1.57 -3.92
N CYS A 170 13.47 -0.99 -3.75
CA CYS A 170 14.04 -0.70 -2.44
C CYS A 170 13.43 0.55 -1.78
N LEU A 171 12.68 1.38 -2.52
CA LEU A 171 11.98 2.49 -1.91
C LEU A 171 10.86 1.94 -1.02
N PRO A 172 10.79 2.35 0.26
CA PRO A 172 9.75 1.87 1.16
C PRO A 172 8.37 2.32 0.66
N HIS A 173 7.69 1.44 -0.06
CA HIS A 173 6.33 1.67 -0.57
C HIS A 173 5.25 1.56 0.53
N SER A 174 5.65 1.33 1.79
CA SER A 174 4.77 1.31 2.96
C SER A 174 5.55 1.70 4.21
N ASN A 175 5.14 2.79 4.87
CA ASN A 175 5.64 3.19 6.19
C ASN A 175 5.35 2.15 7.29
N ALA A 176 4.50 1.14 7.04
CA ALA A 176 4.02 0.24 8.08
C ALA A 176 5.10 -0.66 8.71
N SER A 177 6.14 -1.05 7.96
CA SER A 177 7.25 -1.83 8.54
C SER A 177 8.15 -0.95 9.41
N SER A 178 8.46 0.26 8.97
CA SER A 178 9.22 1.25 9.74
C SER A 178 8.45 1.64 11.00
N GLU A 179 7.16 1.95 10.88
CA GLU A 179 6.27 2.30 12.00
C GLU A 179 6.10 1.15 13.01
N ARG A 180 6.07 -0.12 12.57
CA ARG A 180 6.05 -1.27 13.48
C ARG A 180 7.33 -1.33 14.30
N VAL A 181 8.50 -1.14 13.68
CA VAL A 181 9.78 -1.07 14.38
C VAL A 181 9.82 0.14 15.32
N PHE A 182 9.39 1.32 14.87
CA PHE A 182 9.32 2.52 15.70
C PHE A 182 8.33 2.38 16.86
N SER A 183 7.23 1.65 16.69
CA SER A 183 6.29 1.40 17.80
C SER A 183 6.88 0.45 18.84
N VAL A 184 7.55 -0.63 18.40
CA VAL A 184 8.28 -1.53 19.32
C VAL A 184 9.36 -0.75 20.07
N VAL A 185 10.13 0.07 19.37
CA VAL A 185 11.19 0.89 19.98
C VAL A 185 10.59 1.91 20.95
N ARG A 186 9.51 2.59 20.58
CA ARG A 186 8.79 3.54 21.46
C ARG A 186 8.22 2.87 22.70
N ASP A 187 7.69 1.66 22.60
CA ASP A 187 7.21 0.90 23.76
C ASP A 187 8.38 0.54 24.70
N ARG A 188 9.55 0.17 24.15
CA ARG A 188 10.77 -0.06 24.95
C ARG A 188 11.29 1.20 25.64
N TYR A 189 11.21 2.36 24.99
CA TYR A 189 11.57 3.63 25.62
C TYR A 189 10.58 4.04 26.71
N ARG A 190 9.28 3.82 26.52
CA ARG A 190 8.26 4.06 27.55
C ARG A 190 8.45 3.16 28.76
N GLU A 191 8.75 1.87 28.56
CA GLU A 191 9.13 0.96 29.64
C GLU A 191 10.39 1.42 30.38
N GLN A 192 11.42 1.91 29.67
CA GLN A 192 12.64 2.42 30.29
C GLN A 192 12.42 3.72 31.08
N ASP A 193 11.56 4.62 30.61
CA ASP A 193 11.23 5.85 31.33
C ASP A 193 10.38 5.57 32.58
N ASP A 194 9.45 4.61 32.53
CA ASP A 194 8.68 4.16 33.72
C ASP A 194 9.61 3.53 34.78
N ILE A 195 10.55 2.68 34.37
CA ILE A 195 11.55 2.08 35.27
C ILE A 195 12.44 3.18 35.89
N ARG A 196 12.81 4.20 35.12
CA ARG A 196 13.61 5.34 35.61
C ARG A 196 12.82 6.24 36.56
N GLN A 197 11.52 6.41 36.37
CA GLN A 197 10.66 7.17 37.30
C GLN A 197 10.42 6.40 38.60
N GLN A 198 10.20 5.09 38.55
CA GLN A 198 10.10 4.24 39.75
C GLN A 198 11.40 4.22 40.55
N HIS A 199 12.57 4.16 39.89
CA HIS A 199 13.85 4.27 40.60
C HIS A 199 14.06 5.65 41.23
N ARG A 200 13.62 6.76 40.61
CA ARG A 200 13.72 8.10 41.24
C ARG A 200 12.82 8.27 42.46
N LEU A 201 11.64 7.65 42.48
CA LEU A 201 10.72 7.67 43.62
C LEU A 201 11.23 6.85 44.82
N CYS A 202 12.03 5.80 44.60
CA CYS A 202 12.68 5.06 45.69
C CYS A 202 13.86 5.80 46.34
N PHE A 203 14.47 6.79 45.68
CA PHE A 203 15.62 7.55 46.23
C PHE A 203 15.26 8.90 46.85
N THR A 204 13.97 9.25 46.95
CA THR A 204 13.50 10.50 47.59
C THR A 204 12.81 10.31 48.94
N VAL A 205 12.84 9.09 49.49
CA VAL A 205 12.35 8.79 50.85
C VAL A 205 13.48 8.15 51.66
N THR A 206 14.42 8.98 52.09
CA THR A 206 15.30 8.74 53.25
C THR A 206 15.70 10.09 53.83
#